data_AF-A0A395LXR6-F1
#
_entry.id   AF-A0A395LXR6-F1
#
_cell.length_a   1.000
_cell.length_b   1.000
_cell.length_c   1.000
_cell.angle_alpha   90.00
_cell.angle_beta   90.00
_cell.angle_gamma   90.00
#
_symmetry.space_group_name_H-M   'P 1'
#
loop_
_entity.id
_entity.type
_entity.pdbx_description
1 polymer ?
#
loop_
_entity_poly.entity_id
_entity_poly.type
_entity_poly.pdbx_seq_one_letter_code
_entity_poly.pdbx_strand_id
1 'polypeptide(L)'
;MQLLLQQINITVFSLRHGLVLQKKSATFAVLFNLLTCFGMIDSLALLEHATAAMQRAIAPYSSFRVGAALQTSEGKIYTGHNIESSSYSLTICAERVALFKALSEGERTFEAMAIVASSGEFCPPCGACRQVLMDFAPHLVIYLSNQHGQIKTFRLAELLPEAFSSETLSKMISKSL
;
A
#
# COMPACT_ATOMS: atom_id res chain seq x y z
N MET A 1 -23.81 -4.57 -15.40
CA MET A 1 -22.49 -5.25 -15.53
C MET A 1 -22.59 -6.78 -15.73
N GLN A 2 -23.80 -7.36 -15.75
CA GLN A 2 -23.99 -8.83 -15.86
C GLN A 2 -24.34 -9.31 -17.28
N LEU A 3 -24.51 -8.39 -18.25
CA LEU A 3 -24.83 -8.69 -19.64
C LEU A 3 -23.65 -8.53 -20.62
N LEU A 4 -22.48 -8.08 -20.15
CA LEU A 4 -21.26 -7.95 -20.96
C LEU A 4 -20.30 -9.15 -20.84
N LEU A 5 -20.61 -10.11 -19.96
CA LEU A 5 -19.71 -11.23 -19.63
C LEU A 5 -20.04 -12.54 -20.36
N GLN A 6 -21.10 -12.60 -21.17
CA GLN A 6 -21.47 -13.83 -21.90
C GLN A 6 -20.80 -14.01 -23.28
N GLN A 7 -19.88 -13.13 -23.68
CA GLN A 7 -19.13 -13.30 -24.95
C GLN A 7 -17.67 -13.73 -24.78
N ILE A 8 -17.20 -14.00 -23.55
CA ILE A 8 -15.79 -14.29 -23.31
C ILE A 8 -15.63 -15.78 -22.97
N ASN A 9 -15.23 -16.59 -23.96
CA ASN A 9 -14.81 -17.98 -23.78
C ASN A 9 -13.48 -18.02 -22.99
N ILE A 10 -13.55 -17.84 -21.67
CA ILE A 10 -12.41 -18.03 -20.77
C ILE A 10 -12.48 -19.46 -20.23
N THR A 11 -11.62 -20.33 -20.74
CA THR A 11 -11.40 -21.66 -20.15
C THR A 11 -10.28 -21.55 -19.11
N VAL A 12 -10.64 -21.56 -17.83
CA VAL A 12 -9.67 -21.61 -16.72
C VAL A 12 -9.28 -23.07 -16.50
N PHE A 13 -8.06 -23.46 -16.87
CA PHE A 13 -7.50 -24.76 -16.51
C PHE A 13 -6.65 -24.60 -15.24
N SER A 14 -7.05 -25.30 -14.18
CA SER A 14 -6.26 -25.44 -12.96
C SER A 14 -5.27 -26.60 -13.14
N LEU A 15 -3.96 -26.31 -13.11
CA LEU A 15 -2.92 -27.32 -12.96
C LEU A 15 -2.02 -26.96 -11.77
N ARG A 16 -1.63 -28.01 -11.03
CA ARG A 16 -1.20 -27.98 -9.62
C ARG A 16 0.13 -27.29 -9.30
N HIS A 17 0.80 -26.59 -10.21
CA HIS A 17 2.02 -25.83 -9.91
C HIS A 17 2.14 -24.63 -10.86
N GLY A 18 1.69 -23.45 -10.41
CA GLY A 18 1.89 -22.17 -11.10
C GLY A 18 0.85 -21.83 -12.18
N LEU A 19 0.34 -20.60 -12.11
CA LEU A 19 -0.47 -19.97 -13.16
C LEU A 19 0.45 -19.60 -14.34
N VAL A 20 0.39 -20.36 -15.43
CA VAL A 20 1.00 -19.98 -16.71
C VAL A 20 -0.11 -19.52 -17.65
N LEU A 21 -0.25 -18.19 -17.81
CA LEU A 21 -1.14 -17.60 -18.80
C LEU A 21 -0.45 -17.67 -20.18
N GLN A 22 -0.92 -18.56 -21.05
CA GLN A 22 -0.45 -18.61 -22.43
C GLN A 22 -1.13 -17.56 -23.32
N LYS A 23 -0.27 -16.86 -24.04
CA LYS A 23 -0.50 -15.76 -24.99
C LYS A 23 -1.35 -16.21 -26.19
N LYS A 24 -2.68 -16.05 -26.13
CA LYS A 24 -3.53 -16.06 -27.34
C LYS A 24 -4.64 -15.01 -27.25
N SER A 25 -4.70 -14.16 -28.27
CA SER A 25 -5.73 -13.16 -28.61
C SER A 25 -5.46 -11.70 -28.23
N ALA A 26 -5.77 -10.81 -29.19
CA ALA A 26 -5.75 -9.35 -29.07
C ALA A 26 -6.62 -8.82 -27.90
N THR A 27 -7.59 -9.62 -27.46
CA THR A 27 -8.41 -9.34 -26.27
C THR A 27 -7.59 -9.29 -24.98
N PHE A 28 -6.50 -10.06 -24.87
CA PHE A 28 -5.60 -10.01 -23.71
C PHE A 28 -4.81 -8.70 -23.67
N ALA A 29 -4.35 -8.21 -24.83
CA ALA A 29 -3.66 -6.92 -24.91
C ALA A 29 -4.59 -5.75 -24.59
N VAL A 30 -5.86 -5.83 -25.00
CA VAL A 30 -6.88 -4.81 -24.67
C VAL A 30 -7.22 -4.84 -23.18
N LEU A 31 -7.43 -6.02 -22.58
CA LEU A 31 -7.70 -6.16 -21.14
C LEU A 31 -6.48 -5.77 -20.30
N PHE A 32 -5.28 -6.16 -20.70
CA PHE A 32 -4.02 -5.77 -20.06
C PHE A 32 -3.80 -4.26 -20.15
N ASN A 33 -4.02 -3.63 -21.32
CA ASN A 33 -3.94 -2.19 -21.49
C ASN A 33 -5.05 -1.42 -20.75
N LEU A 34 -6.25 -2.00 -20.61
CA LEU A 34 -7.33 -1.42 -19.78
C LEU A 34 -7.00 -1.52 -18.29
N LEU A 35 -6.38 -2.62 -17.85
CA LEU A 35 -5.96 -2.85 -16.46
C LEU A 35 -4.73 -2.01 -16.08
N THR A 36 -3.83 -1.72 -17.02
CA THR A 36 -2.73 -0.75 -16.82
C THR A 36 -3.25 0.69 -16.85
N CYS A 37 -4.18 1.03 -17.76
CA CYS A 37 -4.84 2.35 -17.77
C CYS A 37 -5.67 2.62 -16.50
N PHE A 38 -6.13 1.59 -15.80
CA PHE A 38 -6.86 1.73 -14.51
C PHE A 38 -5.95 1.64 -13.27
N GLY A 39 -4.61 1.59 -13.43
CA GLY A 39 -3.66 1.51 -12.31
C GLY A 39 -3.76 0.22 -11.47
N MET A 40 -4.48 -0.79 -11.97
CA MET A 40 -4.81 -2.00 -11.22
C MET A 40 -3.64 -2.99 -11.20
N ILE A 41 -2.86 -3.05 -12.28
CA ILE A 41 -1.69 -3.94 -12.39
C ILE A 41 -0.56 -3.51 -11.45
N ASP A 42 -0.33 -2.20 -11.26
CA ASP A 42 0.71 -1.70 -10.35
C ASP A 42 0.37 -1.95 -8.88
N SER A 43 -0.92 -1.84 -8.52
CA SER A 43 -1.38 -2.06 -7.15
C SER A 43 -1.17 -3.51 -6.66
N LEU A 44 -1.31 -4.50 -7.54
CA LEU A 44 -1.14 -5.91 -7.20
C LEU A 44 0.32 -6.25 -6.92
N ALA A 45 1.24 -5.77 -7.77
CA ALA A 45 2.67 -5.95 -7.56
C ALA A 45 3.12 -5.30 -6.23
N LEU A 46 2.61 -4.11 -5.91
CA LEU A 46 2.93 -3.43 -4.66
C LEU A 46 2.40 -4.21 -3.43
N LEU A 47 1.20 -4.80 -3.53
CA LEU A 47 0.62 -5.67 -2.50
C LEU A 47 1.42 -6.97 -2.30
N GLU A 48 1.98 -7.55 -3.36
CA GLU A 48 2.87 -8.71 -3.26
C GLU A 48 4.14 -8.36 -2.47
N HIS A 49 4.76 -7.21 -2.76
CA HIS A 49 5.91 -6.71 -2.00
C HIS A 49 5.57 -6.48 -0.51
N ALA A 50 4.40 -5.90 -0.22
CA ALA A 50 3.94 -5.70 1.15
C ALA A 50 3.71 -7.06 1.86
N THR A 51 3.16 -8.04 1.16
CA THR A 51 2.91 -9.40 1.68
C THR A 51 4.21 -10.12 2.01
N ALA A 52 5.22 -10.02 1.12
CA ALA A 52 6.55 -10.57 1.39
C ALA A 52 7.23 -9.86 2.58
N ALA A 53 7.01 -8.54 2.73
CA ALA A 53 7.54 -7.80 3.87
C ALA A 53 6.89 -8.22 5.19
N MET A 54 5.58 -8.44 5.22
CA MET A 54 4.82 -8.88 6.40
C MET A 54 5.38 -10.18 7.00
N GLN A 55 5.87 -11.10 6.18
CA GLN A 55 6.45 -12.36 6.67
C GLN A 55 7.73 -12.17 7.50
N ARG A 56 8.34 -10.99 7.43
CA ARG A 56 9.56 -10.63 8.18
C ARG A 56 9.27 -9.80 9.44
N ALA A 57 7.99 -9.54 9.75
CA ALA A 57 7.59 -8.77 10.93
C ALA A 57 8.17 -9.36 12.22
N ILE A 58 8.68 -8.48 13.08
CA ILE A 58 9.18 -8.81 14.41
C ILE A 58 8.12 -8.37 15.41
N ALA A 59 7.14 -9.26 15.65
CA ALA A 59 5.98 -8.96 16.48
C ALA A 59 5.79 -9.97 17.64
N PRO A 60 6.77 -10.11 18.55
CA PRO A 60 6.71 -11.11 19.62
C PRO A 60 5.64 -10.82 20.68
N TYR A 61 5.14 -9.58 20.81
CA TYR A 61 4.19 -9.22 21.85
C TYR A 61 2.75 -9.30 21.35
N SER A 62 2.45 -8.76 20.17
CA SER A 62 1.09 -8.78 19.62
C SER A 62 0.79 -10.02 18.79
N SER A 63 1.82 -10.69 18.25
CA SER A 63 1.69 -11.69 17.17
C SER A 63 0.98 -11.16 15.90
N PHE A 64 0.75 -9.85 15.82
CA PHE A 64 0.07 -9.18 14.72
C PHE A 64 1.11 -8.65 13.74
N ARG A 65 1.19 -9.28 12.56
CA ARG A 65 2.19 -8.96 11.54
C ARG A 65 1.59 -8.02 10.52
N VAL A 66 2.31 -6.96 10.21
CA VAL A 66 1.95 -5.96 9.20
C VAL A 66 3.13 -5.78 8.26
N GLY A 67 2.85 -5.73 6.96
CA GLY A 67 3.82 -5.39 5.92
C GLY A 67 3.35 -4.19 5.12
N ALA A 68 4.30 -3.39 4.66
CA ALA A 68 4.06 -2.25 3.80
C ALA A 68 5.06 -2.22 2.64
N ALA A 69 4.64 -1.69 1.51
CA ALA A 69 5.50 -1.40 0.38
C ALA A 69 5.16 -0.01 -0.16
N LEU A 70 6.16 0.85 -0.26
CA LEU A 70 6.08 2.24 -0.70
C LEU A 70 6.73 2.37 -2.07
N GLN A 71 6.01 2.94 -3.03
CA GLN A 71 6.49 3.23 -4.36
C GLN A 71 6.86 4.70 -4.50
N THR A 72 8.05 4.98 -5.01
CA THR A 72 8.49 6.34 -5.36
C THR A 72 7.94 6.75 -6.72
N SER A 73 7.99 8.04 -7.06
CA SER A 73 7.58 8.51 -8.39
C SER A 73 8.46 8.00 -9.55
N GLU A 74 9.64 7.46 -9.25
CA GLU A 74 10.50 6.79 -10.22
C GLU A 74 10.22 5.28 -10.31
N GLY A 75 9.23 4.78 -9.57
CA GLY A 75 8.84 3.37 -9.53
C GLY A 75 9.71 2.49 -8.63
N LYS A 76 10.65 3.03 -7.86
CA LYS A 76 11.42 2.24 -6.88
C LYS A 76 10.52 1.83 -5.72
N ILE A 77 10.75 0.62 -5.19
CA ILE A 77 9.92 0.06 -4.12
C ILE A 77 10.73 -0.12 -2.83
N TYR A 78 10.17 0.41 -1.75
CA TYR A 78 10.70 0.35 -0.40
C TYR A 78 9.75 -0.41 0.52
N THR A 79 10.21 -1.53 1.05
CA THR A 79 9.37 -2.37 1.93
C THR A 79 9.66 -2.12 3.41
N GLY A 80 8.64 -2.27 4.25
CA GLY A 80 8.74 -2.26 5.71
C GLY A 80 7.83 -3.30 6.36
N HIS A 81 8.11 -3.62 7.61
CA HIS A 81 7.27 -4.47 8.46
C HIS A 81 7.29 -3.92 9.89
N ASN A 82 6.28 -4.24 10.70
CA ASN A 82 6.29 -3.79 12.09
C ASN A 82 7.39 -4.47 12.89
N ILE A 83 8.03 -3.69 13.77
CA ILE A 83 9.09 -4.12 14.68
C ILE A 83 8.70 -3.65 16.07
N GLU A 84 8.44 -4.60 16.96
CA GLU A 84 7.95 -4.31 18.30
C GLU A 84 9.08 -4.26 19.33
N SER A 85 8.87 -3.41 20.33
CA SER A 85 9.72 -3.28 21.50
C SER A 85 8.93 -3.60 22.76
N SER A 86 9.61 -4.11 23.80
CA SER A 86 9.00 -4.30 25.14
C SER A 86 8.56 -2.97 25.74
N SER A 87 9.21 -1.87 25.37
CA SER A 87 8.72 -0.52 25.59
C SER A 87 7.86 -0.12 24.39
N TYR A 88 6.54 -0.27 24.52
CA TYR A 88 5.61 -0.23 23.39
C TYR A 88 5.62 1.10 22.62
N SER A 89 5.95 2.21 23.28
CA SER A 89 6.09 3.52 22.61
C SER A 89 7.24 3.57 21.59
N LEU A 90 8.21 2.65 21.69
CA LEU A 90 9.33 2.52 20.76
C LEU A 90 9.02 1.60 19.56
N THR A 91 7.84 0.98 19.53
CA THR A 91 7.40 0.15 18.41
C THR A 91 7.20 0.99 17.15
N ILE A 92 7.71 0.50 16.03
CA ILE A 92 7.57 1.14 14.72
C ILE A 92 6.68 0.29 13.80
N CYS A 93 5.71 0.96 13.16
CA CYS A 93 4.79 0.31 12.23
C CYS A 93 5.44 0.11 10.85
N ALA A 94 4.90 -0.81 10.07
CA ALA A 94 5.44 -1.18 8.76
C ALA A 94 5.56 0.02 7.80
N GLU A 95 4.56 0.90 7.81
CA GLU A 95 4.47 2.09 6.98
C GLU A 95 5.63 3.05 7.26
N ARG A 96 5.92 3.28 8.54
CA ARG A 96 7.02 4.15 8.98
C ARG A 96 8.38 3.54 8.68
N VAL A 97 8.52 2.21 8.79
CA VAL A 97 9.75 1.53 8.36
C VAL A 97 9.99 1.71 6.85
N ALA A 98 8.96 1.48 6.02
CA ALA A 98 9.06 1.64 4.57
C ALA A 98 9.43 3.08 4.18
N LEU A 99 8.73 4.06 4.76
CA LEU A 99 8.96 5.48 4.50
C LEU A 99 10.35 5.95 4.94
N PHE A 100 10.76 5.67 6.18
CA PHE A 100 12.06 6.14 6.68
C PHE A 100 13.22 5.49 5.95
N LYS A 101 13.08 4.23 5.53
CA LYS A 101 14.06 3.58 4.64
C LYS A 101 14.21 4.37 3.33
N ALA A 102 13.10 4.67 2.65
CA ALA A 102 13.13 5.44 1.40
C ALA A 102 13.76 6.82 1.60
N LEU A 103 13.32 7.55 2.63
CA LEU A 103 13.84 8.88 2.96
C LEU A 103 15.35 8.84 3.25
N SER A 104 15.83 7.82 3.97
CA SER A 104 17.26 7.65 4.27
C SER A 104 18.12 7.34 3.04
N GLU A 105 17.52 6.75 2.01
CA GLU A 105 18.18 6.46 0.73
C GLU A 105 18.08 7.64 -0.27
N GLY A 106 17.53 8.79 0.18
CA GLY A 106 17.49 10.03 -0.59
C GLY A 106 16.19 10.29 -1.34
N GLU A 107 15.21 9.38 -1.27
CA GLU A 107 13.93 9.53 -1.96
C GLU A 107 13.08 10.64 -1.31
N ARG A 108 12.34 11.41 -2.12
CA ARG A 108 11.52 12.55 -1.64
C ARG A 108 10.12 12.61 -2.25
N THR A 109 9.84 11.81 -3.26
CA THR A 109 8.57 11.80 -4.00
C THR A 109 8.00 10.40 -4.02
N PHE A 110 6.70 10.30 -3.69
CA PHE A 110 6.03 9.03 -3.45
C PHE A 110 4.65 9.02 -4.09
N GLU A 111 4.29 7.90 -4.70
CA GLU A 111 3.02 7.74 -5.44
C GLU A 111 2.01 6.92 -4.67
N ALA A 112 2.43 5.75 -4.20
CA ALA A 112 1.52 4.83 -3.53
C ALA A 112 2.19 4.00 -2.44
N MET A 113 1.38 3.54 -1.49
CA MET A 113 1.76 2.56 -0.48
C MET A 113 0.72 1.45 -0.40
N ALA A 114 1.17 0.20 -0.42
CA ALA A 114 0.36 -0.95 -0.08
C ALA A 114 0.58 -1.37 1.38
N ILE A 115 -0.49 -1.74 2.08
CA ILE A 115 -0.46 -2.21 3.47
C ILE A 115 -1.27 -3.50 3.57
N VAL A 116 -0.66 -4.50 4.20
CA VAL A 116 -1.27 -5.81 4.44
C VAL A 116 -1.00 -6.26 5.87
N ALA A 117 -1.94 -7.00 6.44
CA ALA A 117 -1.83 -7.52 7.79
C ALA A 117 -2.18 -9.01 7.86
N SER A 118 -1.72 -9.67 8.93
CA SER A 118 -2.01 -11.07 9.20
C SER A 118 -3.45 -11.33 9.69
N SER A 119 -4.29 -10.30 9.78
CA SER A 119 -5.73 -10.43 10.04
C SER A 119 -6.54 -10.74 8.78
N GLY A 120 -7.72 -11.33 8.96
CA GLY A 120 -8.73 -11.45 7.90
C GLY A 120 -9.36 -10.12 7.48
N GLU A 121 -9.17 -9.06 8.27
CA GLU A 121 -9.74 -7.71 8.05
C GLU A 121 -8.73 -6.73 7.45
N PHE A 122 -9.24 -5.62 6.90
CA PHE A 122 -8.41 -4.50 6.45
C PHE A 122 -7.70 -3.83 7.63
N CYS A 123 -6.42 -3.50 7.45
CA CYS A 123 -5.61 -2.80 8.44
C CYS A 123 -5.24 -1.39 7.92
N PRO A 124 -6.07 -0.37 8.18
CA PRO A 124 -5.73 1.01 7.81
C PRO A 124 -4.54 1.51 8.64
N PRO A 125 -3.74 2.46 8.11
CA PRO A 125 -2.61 3.02 8.86
C PRO A 125 -3.09 3.69 10.14
N CYS A 126 -2.32 3.57 11.22
CA CYS A 126 -2.65 4.20 12.50
C CYS A 126 -2.47 5.74 12.43
N GLY A 127 -3.00 6.47 13.41
CA GLY A 127 -2.94 7.94 13.42
C GLY A 127 -1.51 8.50 13.30
N ALA A 128 -0.54 7.89 13.97
CA ALA A 128 0.87 8.30 13.87
C ALA A 128 1.45 8.07 12.46
N CYS A 129 1.15 6.93 11.82
CA CYS A 129 1.55 6.68 10.45
C CYS A 129 0.91 7.68 9.48
N ARG A 130 -0.39 7.97 9.65
CA ARG A 130 -1.09 8.95 8.81
C ARG A 130 -0.44 10.32 8.89
N GLN A 131 -0.13 10.80 10.09
CA GLN A 131 0.51 12.10 10.27
C GLN A 131 1.90 12.14 9.61
N VAL A 132 2.76 11.15 9.89
CA VAL A 132 4.10 11.11 9.30
C VAL A 132 4.04 10.99 7.78
N LEU A 133 3.13 10.18 7.25
CA LEU A 133 2.92 10.10 5.79
C LEU A 133 2.41 11.43 5.23
N MET A 134 1.56 12.17 5.94
CA MET A 134 1.10 13.48 5.47
C MET A 134 2.22 14.50 5.41
N ASP A 135 3.16 14.45 6.36
CA ASP A 135 4.31 15.37 6.41
C ASP A 135 5.27 15.17 5.22
N PHE A 136 5.44 13.93 4.73
CA PHE A 136 6.42 13.58 3.70
C PHE A 136 5.84 13.16 2.34
N ALA A 137 4.57 12.76 2.30
CA ALA A 137 3.89 12.18 1.14
C ALA A 137 2.39 12.54 1.12
N PRO A 138 2.00 13.83 1.12
CA PRO A 138 0.60 14.24 1.27
C PRO A 138 -0.34 13.79 0.14
N HIS A 139 0.22 13.44 -1.03
CA HIS A 139 -0.55 12.99 -2.20
C HIS A 139 -0.63 11.47 -2.35
N LEU A 140 -0.11 10.73 -1.37
CA LEU A 140 0.04 9.27 -1.42
C LEU A 140 -1.31 8.56 -1.58
N VAL A 141 -1.34 7.57 -2.47
CA VAL A 141 -2.45 6.61 -2.58
C VAL A 141 -2.16 5.41 -1.68
N ILE A 142 -3.12 5.01 -0.87
CA ILE A 142 -3.02 3.86 0.03
C ILE A 142 -3.87 2.71 -0.50
N TYR A 143 -3.24 1.56 -0.74
CA TYR A 143 -3.91 0.30 -1.01
C TYR A 143 -3.92 -0.58 0.25
N LEU A 144 -5.10 -0.98 0.67
CA LEU A 144 -5.28 -1.96 1.75
C LEU A 144 -5.77 -3.26 1.15
N SER A 145 -5.17 -4.37 1.53
CA SER A 145 -5.72 -5.70 1.22
C SER A 145 -5.97 -6.52 2.47
N ASN A 146 -6.98 -7.37 2.39
CA ASN A 146 -7.28 -8.37 3.40
C ASN A 146 -6.99 -9.79 2.87
N GLN A 147 -7.06 -10.79 3.75
CA GLN A 147 -6.76 -12.19 3.37
C GLN A 147 -7.76 -12.81 2.41
N HIS A 148 -8.90 -12.15 2.17
CA HIS A 148 -9.90 -12.57 1.18
C HIS A 148 -9.59 -12.04 -0.23
N GLY A 149 -8.46 -11.33 -0.42
CA GLY A 149 -8.07 -10.75 -1.70
C GLY A 149 -8.87 -9.51 -2.08
N GLN A 150 -9.65 -8.95 -1.15
CA GLN A 150 -10.33 -7.67 -1.38
C GLN A 150 -9.32 -6.53 -1.25
N ILE A 151 -9.53 -5.47 -2.02
CA ILE A 151 -8.66 -4.29 -2.03
C ILE A 151 -9.52 -3.05 -1.81
N LYS A 152 -9.05 -2.17 -0.92
CA LYS A 152 -9.59 -0.81 -0.76
C LYS A 152 -8.51 0.19 -1.11
N THR A 153 -8.92 1.27 -1.75
CA THR A 153 -8.03 2.36 -2.18
C THR A 153 -8.49 3.65 -1.52
N PHE A 154 -7.54 4.40 -0.97
CA PHE A 154 -7.77 5.70 -0.37
C PHE A 154 -6.70 6.69 -0.82
N ARG A 155 -7.04 7.96 -0.94
CA ARG A 155 -6.05 9.04 -0.85
C ARG A 155 -5.72 9.24 0.62
N LEU A 156 -4.46 9.53 0.94
CA LEU A 156 -4.05 9.75 2.33
C LEU A 156 -4.86 10.85 3.03
N ALA A 157 -5.22 11.92 2.31
CA ALA A 157 -6.06 13.00 2.80
C ALA A 157 -7.47 12.56 3.23
N GLU A 158 -8.01 11.46 2.68
CA GLU A 158 -9.30 10.89 3.11
C GLU A 158 -9.17 10.15 4.45
N LEU A 159 -7.97 9.66 4.75
CA LEU A 159 -7.68 8.96 6.01
C LEU A 159 -7.31 9.93 7.13
N LEU A 160 -6.83 11.14 6.82
CA LEU A 160 -6.54 12.19 7.79
C LEU A 160 -7.06 13.54 7.29
N PRO A 161 -8.39 13.76 7.36
CA PRO A 161 -8.97 15.05 6.98
C PRO A 161 -8.45 16.16 7.89
N GLU A 162 -8.28 17.35 7.32
CA GLU A 162 -7.82 18.55 8.05
C GLU A 162 -6.52 18.32 8.84
N ALA A 163 -5.60 17.56 8.24
CA ALA A 163 -4.32 17.23 8.85
C ALA A 163 -3.55 18.46 9.33
N PHE A 164 -2.96 18.35 10.51
CA PHE A 164 -1.98 19.32 10.97
C PHE A 164 -0.76 19.30 10.03
N SER A 165 -0.19 20.46 9.73
CA SER A 165 0.94 20.60 8.82
C SER A 165 1.83 21.77 9.25
N SER A 166 3.05 21.83 8.71
CA SER A 166 3.94 22.97 8.92
C SER A 166 3.32 24.30 8.47
N GLU A 167 2.53 24.29 7.40
CA GLU A 167 1.81 25.49 6.94
C GLU A 167 0.76 25.94 7.97
N THR A 168 -0.02 25.01 8.49
CA THR A 168 -1.01 25.29 9.54
C THR A 168 -0.33 25.84 10.80
N LEU A 169 0.79 25.25 11.21
CA LEU A 169 1.60 25.72 12.33
C LEU A 169 2.11 27.15 12.09
N SER A 170 2.71 27.42 10.93
CA SER A 170 3.23 28.75 10.59
C SER A 170 2.12 29.81 10.62
N LYS A 171 0.94 29.51 10.09
CA LYS A 171 -0.23 30.41 10.14
C LYS A 171 -0.71 30.69 11.56
N MET A 172 -0.63 29.71 12.46
CA MET A 172 -1.04 29.87 13.86
C MET A 172 -0.04 30.75 14.61
N ILE A 173 1.26 30.53 14.41
CA ILE A 173 2.31 31.34 15.03
C ILE A 173 2.26 32.79 14.51
N SER A 174 2.12 32.99 13.19
CA SER A 174 2.13 34.32 12.58
C SER A 174 0.93 35.20 12.94
N LYS A 175 -0.17 34.61 13.44
CA LYS A 175 -1.36 35.33 13.92
C LYS A 175 -1.30 35.68 15.41
N SER A 176 -0.29 35.17 16.13
CA SER A 176 -0.11 35.37 17.57
C SER A 176 0.95 36.43 17.93
N LEU A 177 1.57 37.03 16.91
CA LEU A 177 2.50 38.16 16.98
C LEU A 177 1.86 39.39 16.33
#